data_AF-A0A5B9D7J7-F1
#
_entry.id   AF-A0A5B9D7J7-F1
#
_cell.length_a   1.000
_cell.length_b   1.000
_cell.length_c   1.000
_cell.angle_alpha   90.00
_cell.angle_beta   90.00
_cell.angle_gamma   90.00
#
_symmetry.space_group_name_H-M   'P 1'
#
loop_
_entity.id
_entity.type
_entity.pdbx_description
1 polymer ?
#
loop_
_entity_poly.entity_id
_entity_poly.type
_entity_poly.pdbx_seq_one_letter_code
_entity_poly.pdbx_strand_id
1 'polypeptide(L)'
;MEIFGENYLKNKNTDTISIQRFFHSGIKYEFKLAKRQNVISLMSKPIQTKINGLFDLILKKQIALDLFNDSKITRCSNFKITKLNRGAHKIISEKLLETGSINRINSIPTSKIGDYKWVHNLLDIVNESFEDFEKDPDSYYKPSHDSVLTAILLKLGNALSIETPIWLRKQKKLTDYMNIGKNDYDFSYSKSITGHIDLLLYDKKGENLIIADYKPEGYFLRSLPQIAFYALILRRILNIRGLNVKCLSFNKDDAWIYSPEVLKEINEEIKKYGNPNLPWREILRTI
;
A
#
# COMPACT_ATOMS: atom_id res chain seq x y z
N MET A 1 5.98 -6.32 26.77
CA MET A 1 6.40 -7.47 25.92
C MET A 1 6.90 -6.87 24.60
N GLU A 2 8.14 -6.37 24.61
CA GLU A 2 8.74 -5.51 23.57
C GLU A 2 10.23 -5.92 23.37
N ILE A 3 10.51 -7.21 23.20
CA ILE A 3 11.91 -7.72 23.20
C ILE A 3 12.35 -8.31 21.85
N PHE A 4 11.46 -8.49 20.87
CA PHE A 4 11.81 -9.16 19.61
C PHE A 4 12.36 -8.25 18.49
N GLY A 5 12.48 -6.93 18.70
CA GLY A 5 12.88 -5.99 17.65
C GLY A 5 14.39 -5.75 17.50
N GLU A 6 15.18 -5.88 18.56
CA GLU A 6 16.56 -5.34 18.55
C GLU A 6 17.63 -6.35 18.07
N ASN A 7 17.42 -7.65 18.26
CA ASN A 7 18.46 -8.65 17.95
C ASN A 7 18.48 -9.11 16.49
N TYR A 8 17.44 -8.84 15.70
CA TYR A 8 17.37 -9.24 14.29
C TYR A 8 18.15 -8.30 13.33
N LEU A 9 18.65 -7.16 13.82
CA LEU A 9 19.30 -6.11 13.02
C LEU A 9 20.83 -6.21 12.91
N LYS A 10 21.47 -7.28 13.43
CA LYS A 10 22.92 -7.33 13.63
C LYS A 10 23.79 -7.93 12.52
N ASN A 11 23.29 -8.21 11.31
CA ASN A 11 24.14 -8.78 10.25
C ASN A 11 24.13 -8.06 8.88
N LYS A 12 25.29 -7.44 8.57
CA LYS A 12 25.99 -7.30 7.28
C LYS A 12 25.22 -6.90 6.02
N ASN A 13 24.66 -5.70 6.05
CA ASN A 13 24.73 -4.66 5.03
C ASN A 13 23.82 -3.56 5.58
N THR A 14 24.41 -2.59 6.27
CA THR A 14 23.65 -1.64 7.10
C THR A 14 22.95 -0.61 6.24
N ASP A 15 21.91 -1.04 5.52
CA ASP A 15 20.85 -0.15 5.08
C ASP A 15 20.26 0.47 6.35
N THR A 16 20.70 1.68 6.68
CA THR A 16 20.18 2.38 7.85
C THR A 16 18.70 2.64 7.60
N ILE A 17 17.83 2.15 8.47
CA ILE A 17 16.40 2.45 8.43
C ILE A 17 16.16 3.78 9.16
N SER A 18 15.51 4.73 8.49
CA SER A 18 14.95 5.91 9.15
C SER A 18 13.54 5.58 9.65
N ILE A 19 13.20 5.95 10.88
CA ILE A 19 11.89 5.67 11.48
C ILE A 19 11.21 6.99 11.86
N GLN A 20 9.94 7.15 11.48
CA GLN A 20 9.10 8.25 11.92
C GLN A 20 7.75 7.74 12.44
N ARG A 21 7.43 8.09 13.68
CA ARG A 21 6.18 7.71 14.36
C ARG A 21 5.11 8.76 14.17
N PHE A 22 3.87 8.33 13.97
CA PHE A 22 2.71 9.21 13.93
C PHE A 22 1.49 8.49 14.54
N PHE A 23 0.46 9.28 14.81
CA PHE A 23 -0.82 8.80 15.30
C PHE A 23 -1.89 9.04 14.24
N HIS A 24 -2.76 8.05 14.07
CA HIS A 24 -3.94 8.13 13.21
C HIS A 24 -5.14 7.61 14.00
N SER A 25 -6.04 8.53 14.37
CA SER A 25 -7.17 8.24 15.26
C SER A 25 -6.73 7.59 16.58
N GLY A 26 -5.63 8.08 17.16
CA GLY A 26 -5.06 7.55 18.41
C GLY A 26 -4.27 6.23 18.28
N ILE A 27 -4.27 5.60 17.10
CA ILE A 27 -3.47 4.40 16.83
C ILE A 27 -2.06 4.83 16.41
N LYS A 28 -1.04 4.27 17.05
CA LYS A 28 0.37 4.50 16.72
C LYS A 28 0.75 3.73 15.45
N TYR A 29 1.42 4.41 14.54
CA TYR A 29 2.01 3.85 13.32
C TYR A 29 3.49 4.25 13.23
N GLU A 30 4.29 3.42 12.58
CA GLU A 30 5.73 3.66 12.40
C GLU A 30 6.10 3.56 10.92
N PHE A 31 6.24 4.72 10.26
CA PHE A 31 6.86 4.75 8.93
C PHE A 31 8.32 4.36 9.06
N LYS A 32 8.74 3.38 8.25
CA LYS A 32 10.15 2.98 8.16
C LYS A 32 10.61 3.11 6.71
N LEU A 33 11.74 3.79 6.52
CA LEU A 33 12.35 4.03 5.21
C LEU A 33 13.71 3.36 5.14
N ALA A 34 13.90 2.47 4.17
CA ALA A 34 15.21 1.92 3.87
C ALA A 34 16.02 2.94 3.04
N LYS A 35 17.23 3.32 3.49
CA LYS A 35 18.12 4.21 2.73
C LYS A 35 18.78 3.49 1.56
N ARG A 36 18.00 3.17 0.53
CA ARG A 36 18.45 2.45 -0.67
C ARG A 36 18.82 3.38 -1.81
N GLN A 37 19.95 4.09 -1.67
CA GLN A 37 20.42 5.01 -2.72
C GLN A 37 20.59 4.31 -4.07
N ASN A 38 20.99 3.04 -4.05
CA ASN A 38 21.12 2.17 -5.22
C ASN A 38 19.80 1.91 -5.95
N VAL A 39 18.65 1.87 -5.25
CA VAL A 39 17.33 1.71 -5.87
C VAL A 39 16.83 3.04 -6.39
N ILE A 40 16.96 4.10 -5.58
CA ILE A 40 16.57 5.46 -5.97
C ILE A 40 17.31 5.88 -7.24
N SER A 41 18.62 5.59 -7.36
CA SER A 41 19.40 5.93 -8.56
C SER A 41 18.93 5.26 -9.85
N LEU A 42 18.14 4.17 -9.76
CA LEU A 42 17.59 3.48 -10.93
C LEU A 42 16.29 4.12 -11.45
N MET A 43 15.65 4.99 -10.66
CA MET A 43 14.43 5.67 -11.07
C MET A 43 14.74 6.81 -12.05
N SER A 44 13.78 7.24 -12.87
CA SER A 44 13.95 8.51 -13.60
C SER A 44 14.01 9.70 -12.64
N LYS A 45 14.71 10.77 -13.05
CA LYS A 45 14.85 12.00 -12.26
C LYS A 45 13.52 12.55 -11.73
N PRO A 46 12.42 12.59 -12.49
CA PRO A 46 11.13 13.04 -11.96
C PRO A 46 10.63 12.19 -10.79
N ILE A 47 10.75 10.85 -10.89
CA ILE A 47 10.34 9.93 -9.82
C ILE A 47 11.24 10.11 -8.60
N GLN A 48 12.57 10.13 -8.77
CA GLN A 48 13.53 10.34 -7.69
C GLN A 48 13.18 11.60 -6.89
N THR A 49 13.05 12.74 -7.57
CA THR A 49 12.78 14.03 -6.94
C THR A 49 11.48 14.00 -6.14
N LYS A 50 10.40 13.44 -6.69
CA LYS A 50 9.09 13.42 -6.02
C LYS A 50 9.04 12.43 -4.86
N ILE A 51 9.65 11.26 -5.00
CA ILE A 51 9.71 10.25 -3.94
C ILE A 51 10.58 10.75 -2.78
N ASN A 52 11.76 11.30 -3.05
CA ASN A 52 12.62 11.88 -2.03
C ASN A 52 11.91 13.06 -1.33
N GLY A 53 11.24 13.93 -2.10
CA GLY A 53 10.44 15.02 -1.54
C GLY A 53 9.33 14.53 -0.61
N LEU A 54 8.61 13.47 -0.98
CA LEU A 54 7.59 12.85 -0.13
C LEU A 54 8.20 12.29 1.16
N PHE A 55 9.27 11.53 1.07
CA PHE A 55 9.94 10.96 2.24
C PHE A 55 10.51 12.02 3.17
N ASP A 56 11.10 13.09 2.62
CA ASP A 56 11.59 14.21 3.41
C ASP A 56 10.47 14.91 4.18
N LEU A 57 9.30 15.12 3.55
CA LEU A 57 8.13 15.67 4.24
C LEU A 57 7.69 14.78 5.41
N ILE A 58 7.67 13.47 5.20
CA ILE A 58 7.29 12.49 6.24
C ILE A 58 8.28 12.53 7.39
N LEU A 59 9.59 12.38 7.11
CA LEU A 59 10.64 12.36 8.13
C LEU A 59 10.71 13.68 8.92
N LYS A 60 10.42 14.82 8.29
CA LYS A 60 10.36 16.14 8.94
C LYS A 60 9.03 16.41 9.65
N LYS A 61 8.09 15.46 9.65
CA LYS A 61 6.71 15.60 10.18
C LYS A 61 5.92 16.76 9.55
N GLN A 62 6.22 17.09 8.30
CA GLN A 62 5.55 18.14 7.51
C GLN A 62 4.37 17.58 6.70
N ILE A 63 3.69 16.56 7.23
CA ILE A 63 2.48 15.98 6.66
C ILE A 63 1.24 16.59 7.34
N ALA A 64 0.07 16.41 6.72
CA ALA A 64 -1.20 16.95 7.23
C ALA A 64 -1.74 16.15 8.44
N LEU A 65 -1.04 16.21 9.59
CA LEU A 65 -1.34 15.44 10.80
C LEU A 65 -2.75 15.67 11.36
N ASP A 66 -3.32 16.84 11.09
CA ASP A 66 -4.71 17.20 11.37
C ASP A 66 -5.68 16.23 10.68
N LEU A 67 -5.44 15.92 9.39
CA LEU A 67 -6.28 15.01 8.62
C LEU A 67 -6.25 13.57 9.15
N PHE A 68 -5.08 13.12 9.65
CA PHE A 68 -4.92 11.75 10.16
C PHE A 68 -5.58 11.54 11.53
N ASN A 69 -5.83 12.61 12.29
CA ASN A 69 -6.44 12.50 13.61
C ASN A 69 -7.90 12.94 13.66
N ASP A 70 -8.43 13.47 12.57
CA ASP A 70 -9.83 13.81 12.47
C ASP A 70 -10.70 12.59 12.15
N SER A 71 -11.60 12.24 13.06
CA SER A 71 -12.49 11.07 12.94
C SER A 71 -13.54 11.18 11.83
N LYS A 72 -13.76 12.38 11.29
CA LYS A 72 -14.69 12.61 10.16
C LYS A 72 -14.02 12.31 8.81
N ILE A 73 -12.69 12.19 8.79
CA ILE A 73 -11.93 11.90 7.57
C ILE A 73 -11.98 10.42 7.28
N THR A 74 -12.23 10.09 6.02
CA THR A 74 -12.37 8.71 5.61
C THR A 74 -11.01 8.05 5.48
N ARG A 75 -10.82 6.93 6.17
CA ARG A 75 -9.62 6.10 6.04
C ARG A 75 -9.77 5.12 4.89
N CYS A 76 -8.76 5.00 4.03
CA CYS A 76 -8.74 3.97 2.98
C CYS A 76 -8.87 2.55 3.55
N SER A 77 -8.41 2.29 4.78
CA SER A 77 -8.59 1.00 5.45
C SER A 77 -10.06 0.61 5.67
N ASN A 78 -10.99 1.56 5.53
CA ASN A 78 -12.42 1.31 5.57
C ASN A 78 -12.99 0.91 4.20
N PHE A 79 -12.20 0.96 3.13
CA PHE A 79 -12.62 0.59 1.77
C PHE A 79 -12.58 -0.93 1.58
N LYS A 80 -13.54 -1.60 2.20
CA LYS A 80 -13.70 -3.06 2.12
C LYS A 80 -14.93 -3.45 1.33
N ILE A 81 -14.83 -4.51 0.53
CA ILE A 81 -15.99 -5.13 -0.11
C ILE A 81 -16.63 -6.11 0.87
N THR A 82 -17.80 -5.74 1.37
CA THR A 82 -18.57 -6.51 2.36
C THR A 82 -20.03 -6.60 1.94
N LYS A 83 -20.81 -7.47 2.60
CA LYS A 83 -22.26 -7.61 2.38
C LYS A 83 -22.64 -7.97 0.92
N LEU A 84 -21.82 -8.80 0.27
CA LEU A 84 -22.20 -9.43 -0.99
C LEU A 84 -23.06 -10.67 -0.72
N ASN A 85 -23.76 -11.13 -1.75
CA ASN A 85 -24.45 -12.43 -1.72
C ASN A 85 -23.46 -13.56 -1.42
N ARG A 86 -23.96 -14.66 -0.85
CA ARG A 86 -23.13 -15.84 -0.54
C ARG A 86 -22.42 -16.34 -1.81
N GLY A 87 -21.09 -16.56 -1.71
CA GLY A 87 -20.26 -17.03 -2.82
C GLY A 87 -19.82 -15.94 -3.82
N ALA A 88 -20.38 -14.74 -3.76
CA ALA A 88 -20.07 -13.66 -4.70
C ALA A 88 -18.60 -13.26 -4.71
N HIS A 89 -17.93 -13.23 -3.55
CA HIS A 89 -16.50 -12.93 -3.49
C HIS A 89 -15.68 -13.89 -4.36
N LYS A 90 -15.99 -15.20 -4.30
CA LYS A 90 -15.29 -16.20 -5.10
C LYS A 90 -15.54 -15.99 -6.60
N ILE A 91 -16.81 -15.84 -6.99
CA ILE A 91 -17.22 -15.65 -8.38
C ILE A 91 -16.57 -14.40 -8.99
N ILE A 92 -16.59 -13.28 -8.27
CA ILE A 92 -15.97 -12.02 -8.75
C ILE A 92 -14.45 -12.19 -8.85
N SER A 93 -13.81 -12.80 -7.85
CA SER A 93 -12.37 -13.06 -7.89
C SER A 93 -11.96 -13.92 -9.08
N GLU A 94 -12.67 -15.03 -9.33
CA GLU A 94 -12.42 -15.93 -10.47
C GLU A 94 -12.57 -15.18 -11.79
N LYS A 95 -13.64 -14.42 -11.95
CA LYS A 95 -13.85 -13.62 -13.16
C LYS A 95 -12.74 -12.60 -13.41
N LEU A 96 -12.29 -11.87 -12.38
CA LEU A 96 -11.20 -10.89 -12.53
C LEU A 96 -9.86 -11.55 -12.89
N LEU A 97 -9.66 -12.81 -12.49
CA LEU A 97 -8.50 -13.61 -12.89
C LEU A 97 -8.63 -14.09 -14.35
N GLU A 98 -9.81 -14.59 -14.73
CA GLU A 98 -10.11 -15.06 -16.08
C GLU A 98 -10.02 -13.94 -17.13
N THR A 99 -10.46 -12.72 -16.80
CA THR A 99 -10.37 -11.56 -17.69
C THR A 99 -8.96 -10.95 -17.76
N GLY A 100 -8.04 -11.38 -16.89
CA GLY A 100 -6.68 -10.86 -16.80
C GLY A 100 -6.57 -9.48 -16.14
N SER A 101 -7.68 -8.95 -15.61
CA SER A 101 -7.71 -7.69 -14.85
C SER A 101 -6.92 -7.77 -13.56
N ILE A 102 -6.78 -8.99 -13.02
CA ILE A 102 -5.89 -9.34 -11.93
C ILE A 102 -5.06 -10.55 -12.35
N ASN A 103 -3.76 -10.51 -12.09
CA ASN A 103 -2.85 -11.59 -12.42
C ASN A 103 -2.35 -12.23 -11.13
N ARG A 104 -2.64 -13.52 -10.94
CA ARG A 104 -2.06 -14.33 -9.86
C ARG A 104 -0.65 -14.75 -10.27
N ILE A 105 0.36 -14.26 -9.55
CA ILE A 105 1.77 -14.39 -9.94
C ILE A 105 2.22 -15.86 -9.95
N ASN A 106 1.77 -16.65 -8.98
CA ASN A 106 2.11 -18.07 -8.88
C ASN A 106 1.56 -18.90 -10.05
N SER A 107 0.63 -18.36 -10.84
CA SER A 107 0.05 -19.01 -12.03
C SER A 107 0.64 -18.48 -13.34
N ILE A 108 1.63 -17.59 -13.29
CA ILE A 108 2.26 -17.02 -14.49
C ILE A 108 3.15 -18.08 -15.16
N PRO A 109 3.10 -18.21 -16.51
CA PRO A 109 3.97 -19.14 -17.24
C PRO A 109 5.45 -18.92 -16.92
N THR A 110 6.23 -20.00 -16.88
CA THR A 110 7.68 -19.98 -16.58
C THR A 110 8.46 -18.97 -17.42
N SER A 111 8.05 -18.77 -18.68
CA SER A 111 8.64 -17.80 -19.61
C SER A 111 8.54 -16.34 -19.17
N LYS A 112 7.59 -16.00 -18.29
CA LYS A 112 7.36 -14.64 -17.75
C LYS A 112 7.80 -14.49 -16.28
N ILE A 113 8.30 -15.55 -15.64
CA ILE A 113 8.77 -15.50 -14.24
C ILE A 113 9.86 -14.44 -14.04
N GLY A 114 10.71 -14.24 -15.06
CA GLY A 114 11.77 -13.21 -15.01
C GLY A 114 11.24 -11.79 -14.74
N ASP A 115 9.99 -11.49 -15.13
CA ASP A 115 9.36 -10.18 -14.92
C ASP A 115 8.93 -9.97 -13.46
N TYR A 116 8.72 -11.07 -12.74
CA TYR A 116 8.18 -11.09 -11.37
C TYR A 116 9.10 -11.79 -10.37
N LYS A 117 10.39 -11.96 -10.69
CA LYS A 117 11.37 -12.58 -9.79
C LYS A 117 11.40 -11.91 -8.41
N TRP A 118 11.23 -10.59 -8.35
CA TRP A 118 11.18 -9.85 -7.08
C TRP A 118 9.94 -10.20 -6.24
N VAL A 119 8.82 -10.62 -6.85
CA VAL A 119 7.63 -11.08 -6.13
C VAL A 119 7.88 -12.45 -5.52
N HIS A 120 8.54 -13.36 -6.24
CA HIS A 120 8.94 -14.65 -5.67
C HIS A 120 9.88 -14.47 -4.48
N ASN A 121 10.92 -13.63 -4.62
CA ASN A 121 11.80 -13.28 -3.50
C ASN A 121 11.02 -12.66 -2.32
N LEU A 122 9.98 -11.87 -2.59
CA LEU A 122 9.11 -11.32 -1.56
C LEU A 122 8.38 -12.44 -0.82
N LEU A 123 7.79 -13.40 -1.53
CA LEU A 123 7.11 -14.55 -0.93
C LEU A 123 8.08 -15.45 -0.15
N ASP A 124 9.31 -15.65 -0.65
CA ASP A 124 10.37 -16.38 0.06
C ASP A 124 10.69 -15.72 1.40
N ILE A 125 10.84 -14.38 1.43
CA ILE A 125 11.06 -13.64 2.68
C ILE A 125 9.87 -13.78 3.65
N VAL A 126 8.65 -13.79 3.13
CA VAL A 126 7.46 -14.04 3.97
C VAL A 126 7.54 -15.45 4.55
N ASN A 127 7.81 -16.48 3.74
CA ASN A 127 7.95 -17.86 4.20
C ASN A 127 9.05 -18.03 5.26
N GLU A 128 10.24 -17.48 5.02
CA GLU A 128 11.33 -17.44 6.01
C GLU A 128 10.88 -16.81 7.33
N SER A 129 10.10 -15.72 7.26
CA SER A 129 9.60 -15.04 8.47
C SER A 129 8.63 -15.91 9.28
N PHE A 130 7.89 -16.82 8.62
CA PHE A 130 7.05 -17.82 9.30
C PHE A 130 7.91 -18.96 9.86
N GLU A 131 8.86 -19.48 9.09
CA GLU A 131 9.75 -20.57 9.54
C GLU A 131 10.58 -20.18 10.75
N ASP A 132 11.11 -18.96 10.78
CA ASP A 132 11.85 -18.43 11.92
C ASP A 132 10.97 -18.31 13.16
N PHE A 133 9.70 -17.96 12.98
CA PHE A 133 8.72 -17.85 14.06
C PHE A 133 8.27 -19.23 14.59
N GLU A 134 8.21 -20.24 13.71
CA GLU A 134 7.87 -21.63 14.06
C GLU A 134 9.02 -22.37 14.78
N LYS A 135 10.27 -21.92 14.59
CA LYS A 135 11.45 -22.48 15.28
C LYS A 135 11.61 -22.00 16.73
N ASP A 136 10.92 -20.92 17.11
CA ASP A 136 10.94 -20.40 18.48
C ASP A 136 10.00 -21.26 19.36
N PRO A 137 10.52 -22.06 20.31
CA PRO A 137 9.69 -22.95 21.13
C PRO A 137 8.71 -22.22 22.04
N ASP A 138 8.90 -20.92 22.29
CA ASP A 138 7.99 -20.09 23.09
C ASP A 138 6.90 -19.40 22.24
N SER A 139 6.92 -19.63 20.93
CA SER A 139 6.09 -18.96 19.96
C SER A 139 4.80 -19.73 19.66
N TYR A 140 3.71 -19.35 20.32
CA TYR A 140 2.36 -19.90 20.07
C TYR A 140 1.57 -19.15 18.98
N TYR A 141 2.19 -18.18 18.31
CA TYR A 141 1.49 -17.21 17.46
C TYR A 141 1.96 -17.30 15.99
N LYS A 142 1.43 -16.43 15.14
CA LYS A 142 1.97 -16.18 13.79
C LYS A 142 2.83 -14.91 13.84
N PRO A 143 3.81 -14.73 12.94
CA PRO A 143 4.57 -13.49 12.88
C PRO A 143 3.62 -12.30 12.72
N SER A 144 3.93 -11.20 13.40
CA SER A 144 3.11 -10.00 13.32
C SER A 144 3.19 -9.37 11.92
N HIS A 145 2.18 -8.57 11.57
CA HIS A 145 2.16 -7.82 10.31
C HIS A 145 3.40 -6.92 10.17
N ASP A 146 3.77 -6.18 11.23
CA ASP A 146 4.97 -5.34 11.24
C ASP A 146 6.27 -6.15 11.11
N SER A 147 6.34 -7.34 11.74
CA SER A 147 7.50 -8.23 11.65
C SER A 147 7.75 -8.69 10.20
N VAL A 148 6.69 -9.14 9.51
CA VAL A 148 6.77 -9.57 8.10
C VAL A 148 7.18 -8.39 7.21
N LEU A 149 6.53 -7.23 7.35
CA LEU A 149 6.84 -6.06 6.54
C LEU A 149 8.26 -5.53 6.79
N THR A 150 8.74 -5.56 8.04
CA THR A 150 10.11 -5.16 8.38
C THR A 150 11.14 -6.11 7.76
N ALA A 151 10.88 -7.43 7.80
CA ALA A 151 11.74 -8.41 7.14
C ALA A 151 11.83 -8.16 5.63
N ILE A 152 10.69 -7.89 4.97
CA ILE A 152 10.66 -7.52 3.56
C ILE A 152 11.44 -6.23 3.31
N LEU A 153 11.23 -5.18 4.11
CA LEU A 153 11.94 -3.90 3.96
C LEU A 153 13.45 -4.06 4.03
N LEU A 154 13.95 -4.94 4.89
CA LEU A 154 15.37 -5.21 5.08
C LEU A 154 15.96 -6.09 3.98
N LYS A 155 15.30 -7.20 3.64
CA LYS A 155 15.84 -8.24 2.76
C LYS A 155 15.53 -8.01 1.28
N LEU A 156 14.38 -7.40 0.96
CA LEU A 156 13.97 -7.21 -0.42
C LEU A 156 14.62 -5.96 -1.01
N GLY A 157 15.58 -6.17 -1.91
CA GLY A 157 16.44 -5.12 -2.44
C GLY A 157 15.74 -3.99 -3.21
N ASN A 158 14.46 -4.11 -3.54
CA ASN A 158 13.66 -3.06 -4.19
C ASN A 158 12.55 -2.46 -3.30
N ALA A 159 12.52 -2.81 -2.01
CA ALA A 159 11.62 -2.21 -1.03
C ALA A 159 12.11 -0.84 -0.57
N LEU A 160 11.26 0.17 -0.66
CA LEU A 160 11.59 1.55 -0.29
C LEU A 160 11.18 1.85 1.14
N SER A 161 9.93 1.57 1.50
CA SER A 161 9.35 1.98 2.78
C SER A 161 8.16 1.12 3.19
N ILE A 162 7.83 1.15 4.48
CA ILE A 162 6.60 0.58 5.04
C ILE A 162 5.81 1.64 5.82
N GLU A 163 4.51 1.43 5.94
CA GLU A 163 3.56 2.33 6.62
C GLU A 163 3.64 3.77 6.09
N THR A 164 3.77 3.93 4.76
CA THR A 164 3.95 5.25 4.13
C THR A 164 2.66 6.04 4.18
N PRO A 165 2.60 7.16 4.93
CA PRO A 165 1.40 7.96 5.03
C PRO A 165 1.08 8.65 3.70
N ILE A 166 -0.18 8.55 3.31
CA ILE A 166 -0.73 9.23 2.13
C ILE A 166 -2.04 9.89 2.49
N TRP A 167 -2.29 11.01 1.84
CA TRP A 167 -3.49 11.81 2.07
C TRP A 167 -3.94 12.47 0.79
N LEU A 168 -5.25 12.63 0.67
CA LEU A 168 -5.87 13.44 -0.34
C LEU A 168 -6.70 14.52 0.35
N ARG A 169 -6.36 15.78 0.10
CA ARG A 169 -7.18 16.93 0.47
C ARG A 169 -7.85 17.45 -0.78
N LYS A 170 -9.17 17.31 -0.91
CA LYS A 170 -9.89 17.97 -2.01
C LYS A 170 -10.24 19.39 -1.62
N GLN A 171 -9.55 20.36 -2.22
CA GLN A 171 -9.89 21.79 -2.20
C GLN A 171 -10.45 22.19 -3.57
N LYS A 172 -11.36 23.16 -3.62
CA LYS A 172 -12.07 23.51 -4.87
C LYS A 172 -11.28 24.47 -5.78
N LYS A 173 -10.34 25.29 -5.28
CA LYS A 173 -9.65 26.31 -6.10
C LYS A 173 -8.15 26.47 -5.78
N LEU A 174 -7.37 26.90 -6.77
CA LEU A 174 -5.91 27.17 -6.65
C LEU A 174 -5.59 28.27 -5.63
N THR A 175 -6.52 29.22 -5.42
CA THR A 175 -6.44 30.30 -4.43
C THR A 175 -6.40 29.79 -2.99
N ASP A 176 -6.89 28.57 -2.74
CA ASP A 176 -6.91 27.94 -1.41
C ASP A 176 -5.49 27.56 -0.95
N TYR A 177 -4.55 27.46 -1.89
CA TYR A 177 -3.14 27.16 -1.63
C TYR A 177 -2.35 28.40 -1.20
N MET A 178 -2.72 29.60 -1.69
CA MET A 178 -1.96 30.84 -1.43
C MET A 178 -2.45 31.63 -0.21
N ASN A 179 -3.62 31.31 0.35
CA ASN A 179 -4.20 31.98 1.50
C ASN A 179 -4.14 31.09 2.75
N ILE A 180 -2.92 30.73 3.16
CA ILE A 180 -2.68 30.15 4.49
C ILE A 180 -2.84 31.29 5.51
N GLY A 181 -4.08 31.62 5.88
CA GLY A 181 -4.29 32.65 6.89
C GLY A 181 -5.71 33.06 7.23
N LYS A 182 -6.72 32.83 6.37
CA LYS A 182 -8.09 33.27 6.68
C LYS A 182 -9.16 32.28 6.19
N ASN A 183 -9.72 31.57 7.18
CA ASN A 183 -10.98 30.83 7.20
C ASN A 183 -11.12 29.56 6.34
N ASP A 184 -11.36 28.44 7.04
CA ASP A 184 -11.42 27.04 6.59
C ASP A 184 -12.73 26.65 5.87
N TYR A 185 -13.38 27.57 5.14
CA TYR A 185 -14.79 27.43 4.74
C TYR A 185 -15.07 26.49 3.55
N ASP A 186 -14.09 25.88 2.87
CA ASP A 186 -14.36 25.02 1.69
C ASP A 186 -13.63 23.66 1.74
N PHE A 187 -13.35 23.17 2.95
CA PHE A 187 -12.86 21.82 3.19
C PHE A 187 -13.99 20.79 3.10
N SER A 188 -13.84 19.79 2.22
CA SER A 188 -14.80 18.68 2.11
C SER A 188 -14.29 17.46 2.88
N TYR A 189 -14.81 17.26 4.09
CA TYR A 189 -14.57 16.06 4.91
C TYR A 189 -14.88 14.77 4.13
N SER A 190 -16.02 14.73 3.44
CA SER A 190 -16.49 13.57 2.68
C SER A 190 -15.62 13.21 1.47
N LYS A 191 -14.71 14.10 1.05
CA LYS A 191 -13.81 13.89 -0.10
C LYS A 191 -12.34 13.92 0.27
N SER A 192 -12.05 14.02 1.57
CA SER A 192 -10.71 13.94 2.10
C SER A 192 -10.45 12.52 2.60
N ILE A 193 -9.26 12.01 2.30
CA ILE A 193 -8.92 10.61 2.51
C ILE A 193 -7.53 10.52 3.10
N THR A 194 -7.33 9.59 4.02
CA THR A 194 -6.02 9.28 4.59
C THR A 194 -5.77 7.78 4.60
N GLY A 195 -4.51 7.40 4.76
CA GLY A 195 -4.12 6.04 5.08
C GLY A 195 -2.61 5.85 5.05
N HIS A 196 -2.19 4.61 5.27
CA HIS A 196 -0.79 4.21 5.25
C HIS A 196 -0.67 3.03 4.29
N ILE A 197 0.31 3.12 3.40
CA ILE A 197 0.66 2.03 2.49
C ILE A 197 1.52 1.04 3.29
N ASP A 198 1.07 -0.21 3.40
CA ASP A 198 1.82 -1.28 4.07
C ASP A 198 3.25 -1.36 3.53
N LEU A 199 3.44 -1.45 2.21
CA LEU A 199 4.75 -1.58 1.58
C LEU A 199 4.82 -0.86 0.24
N LEU A 200 5.85 -0.03 0.05
CA LEU A 200 6.14 0.66 -1.21
C LEU A 200 7.41 0.10 -1.83
N LEU A 201 7.30 -0.40 -3.07
CA LEU A 201 8.40 -0.98 -3.83
C LEU A 201 8.64 -0.20 -5.14
N TYR A 202 9.80 -0.44 -5.74
CA TYR A 202 10.10 0.01 -7.10
C TYR A 202 10.45 -1.17 -8.02
N ASP A 203 9.74 -1.30 -9.13
CA ASP A 203 10.10 -2.21 -10.20
C ASP A 203 10.82 -1.46 -11.31
N LYS A 204 12.13 -1.64 -11.39
CA LYS A 204 12.98 -1.00 -12.40
C LYS A 204 12.67 -1.43 -13.82
N LYS A 205 12.13 -2.65 -14.03
CA LYS A 205 11.96 -3.21 -15.38
C LYS A 205 10.84 -2.49 -16.12
N GLY A 206 9.73 -2.23 -15.45
CA GLY A 206 8.62 -1.47 -16.00
C GLY A 206 8.52 -0.02 -15.52
N GLU A 207 9.53 0.48 -14.82
CA GLU A 207 9.55 1.80 -14.18
C GLU A 207 8.27 2.05 -13.34
N ASN A 208 7.88 1.05 -12.55
CA ASN A 208 6.65 1.08 -11.77
C ASN A 208 6.94 1.35 -10.31
N LEU A 209 6.12 2.19 -9.68
CA LEU A 209 5.94 2.11 -8.23
C LEU A 209 4.91 1.02 -7.92
N ILE A 210 5.18 0.19 -6.92
CA ILE A 210 4.26 -0.86 -6.50
C ILE A 210 3.76 -0.54 -5.10
N ILE A 211 2.45 -0.43 -4.96
CA ILE A 211 1.76 -0.41 -3.66
C ILE A 211 1.42 -1.83 -3.29
N ALA A 212 2.06 -2.34 -2.25
CA ALA A 212 1.87 -3.70 -1.77
C ALA A 212 1.18 -3.70 -0.41
N ASP A 213 0.29 -4.66 -0.19
CA ASP A 213 -0.52 -4.80 1.02
C ASP A 213 -0.54 -6.26 1.46
N TYR A 214 -0.14 -6.50 2.71
CA TYR A 214 -0.05 -7.86 3.25
C TYR A 214 -1.42 -8.31 3.77
N LYS A 215 -1.89 -9.47 3.31
CA LYS A 215 -3.20 -10.05 3.59
C LYS A 215 -3.08 -11.48 4.09
N PRO A 216 -2.69 -11.71 5.36
CA PRO A 216 -2.54 -13.06 5.90
C PRO A 216 -3.81 -13.91 5.84
N GLU A 217 -4.99 -13.28 5.73
CA GLU A 217 -6.28 -13.97 5.55
C GLU A 217 -6.49 -14.55 4.14
N GLY A 218 -5.69 -14.11 3.16
CA GLY A 218 -5.66 -14.64 1.80
C GLY A 218 -6.75 -14.17 0.82
N TYR A 219 -7.62 -13.24 1.22
CA TYR A 219 -8.72 -12.75 0.38
C TYR A 219 -8.44 -11.35 -0.21
N PHE A 220 -7.70 -11.28 -1.32
CA PHE A 220 -7.34 -9.99 -1.95
C PHE A 220 -8.56 -9.13 -2.31
N LEU A 221 -9.67 -9.74 -2.74
CA LEU A 221 -10.84 -8.99 -3.23
C LEU A 221 -11.42 -8.08 -2.16
N ARG A 222 -11.42 -8.52 -0.90
CA ARG A 222 -12.02 -7.76 0.20
C ARG A 222 -11.35 -6.41 0.39
N SER A 223 -10.02 -6.35 0.27
CA SER A 223 -9.19 -5.16 0.46
C SER A 223 -8.78 -4.49 -0.85
N LEU A 224 -9.10 -5.07 -2.00
CA LEU A 224 -8.70 -4.54 -3.30
C LEU A 224 -8.98 -3.04 -3.46
N PRO A 225 -10.14 -2.49 -3.04
CA PRO A 225 -10.37 -1.06 -3.13
C PRO A 225 -9.41 -0.22 -2.29
N GLN A 226 -9.08 -0.62 -1.07
CA GLN A 226 -8.10 0.08 -0.22
C GLN A 226 -6.78 0.30 -0.97
N ILE A 227 -6.23 -0.74 -1.56
CA ILE A 227 -4.91 -0.75 -2.22
C ILE A 227 -4.96 0.06 -3.53
N ALA A 228 -6.03 -0.10 -4.30
CA ALA A 228 -6.23 0.67 -5.53
C ALA A 228 -6.37 2.17 -5.23
N PHE A 229 -7.05 2.55 -4.16
CA PHE A 229 -7.12 3.94 -3.74
C PHE A 229 -5.76 4.49 -3.28
N TYR A 230 -4.96 3.69 -2.59
CA TYR A 230 -3.59 4.09 -2.25
C TYR A 230 -2.77 4.44 -3.50
N ALA A 231 -2.84 3.60 -4.54
CA ALA A 231 -2.16 3.86 -5.80
C ALA A 231 -2.67 5.13 -6.50
N LEU A 232 -3.99 5.37 -6.52
CA LEU A 232 -4.56 6.59 -7.10
C LEU A 232 -4.15 7.85 -6.33
N ILE A 233 -4.16 7.80 -5.00
CA ILE A 233 -3.74 8.92 -4.15
C ILE A 233 -2.26 9.21 -4.36
N LEU A 234 -1.41 8.17 -4.36
CA LEU A 234 0.03 8.35 -4.57
C LEU A 234 0.34 8.96 -5.95
N ARG A 235 -0.33 8.50 -7.02
CA ARG A 235 -0.19 9.10 -8.36
C ARG A 235 -0.46 10.59 -8.35
N ARG A 236 -1.49 11.01 -7.60
CA ARG A 236 -1.86 12.41 -7.46
C ARG A 236 -0.88 13.21 -6.62
N ILE A 237 -0.37 12.65 -5.52
CA ILE A 237 0.66 13.28 -4.68
C ILE A 237 1.94 13.54 -5.49
N LEU A 238 2.40 12.53 -6.24
CA LEU A 238 3.63 12.64 -7.03
C LEU A 238 3.43 13.53 -8.27
N ASN A 239 2.23 13.50 -8.85
CA ASN A 239 1.83 14.29 -10.03
C ASN A 239 2.85 14.19 -11.18
N ILE A 240 3.26 12.96 -11.49
CA ILE A 240 4.17 12.66 -12.59
C ILE A 240 3.35 12.13 -13.76
N ARG A 241 3.45 12.83 -14.91
CA ARG A 241 2.78 12.41 -16.14
C ARG A 241 3.34 11.05 -16.60
N GLY A 242 2.45 10.10 -16.87
CA GLY A 242 2.84 8.77 -17.34
C GLY A 242 3.42 7.86 -16.26
N LEU A 243 3.43 8.27 -14.99
CA LEU A 243 3.84 7.40 -13.90
C LEU A 243 2.93 6.18 -13.80
N ASN A 244 3.54 5.01 -13.91
CA ASN A 244 2.88 3.74 -13.71
C ASN A 244 2.92 3.37 -12.23
N VAL A 245 1.75 3.11 -11.66
CA VAL A 245 1.62 2.57 -10.31
C VAL A 245 0.80 1.29 -10.36
N LYS A 246 1.35 0.21 -9.84
CA LYS A 246 0.67 -1.09 -9.74
C LYS A 246 0.31 -1.38 -8.29
N CYS A 247 -0.69 -2.22 -8.13
CA CYS A 247 -1.14 -2.72 -6.85
C CYS A 247 -0.73 -4.18 -6.70
N LEU A 248 -0.29 -4.59 -5.52
CA LEU A 248 0.06 -5.95 -5.16
C LEU A 248 -0.69 -6.31 -3.86
N SER A 249 -1.57 -7.29 -3.92
CA SER A 249 -2.01 -7.99 -2.71
C SER A 249 -1.17 -9.25 -2.57
N PHE A 250 -0.71 -9.58 -1.36
CA PHE A 250 0.04 -10.82 -1.17
C PHE A 250 -0.20 -11.43 0.22
N ASN A 251 0.03 -12.72 0.33
CA ASN A 251 -0.01 -13.47 1.58
C ASN A 251 1.23 -14.40 1.65
N LYS A 252 1.21 -15.45 2.48
CA LYS A 252 2.30 -16.43 2.57
C LYS A 252 2.48 -17.26 1.29
N ASP A 253 1.37 -17.61 0.65
CA ASP A 253 1.29 -18.60 -0.42
C ASP A 253 1.15 -17.97 -1.81
N ASP A 254 0.59 -16.77 -1.91
CA ASP A 254 0.09 -16.18 -3.15
C ASP A 254 0.32 -14.67 -3.24
N ALA A 255 0.43 -14.20 -4.48
CA ALA A 255 0.44 -12.78 -4.82
C ALA A 255 -0.44 -12.47 -6.04
N TRP A 256 -1.10 -11.31 -6.00
CA TRP A 256 -1.98 -10.80 -7.05
C TRP A 256 -1.60 -9.38 -7.44
N ILE A 257 -1.23 -9.18 -8.70
CA ILE A 257 -0.86 -7.87 -9.24
C ILE A 257 -1.95 -7.33 -10.17
N TYR A 258 -2.24 -6.03 -10.06
CA TYR A 258 -3.28 -5.38 -10.87
C TYR A 258 -3.05 -3.87 -10.99
N SER A 259 -3.81 -3.26 -11.91
CA SER A 259 -3.86 -1.80 -12.09
C SER A 259 -4.93 -1.20 -11.19
N PRO A 260 -4.77 0.01 -10.63
CA PRO A 260 -5.82 0.64 -9.83
C PRO A 260 -7.15 0.86 -10.58
N GLU A 261 -7.10 0.90 -11.91
CA GLU A 261 -8.28 1.01 -12.79
C GLU A 261 -9.26 -0.16 -12.65
N VAL A 262 -8.85 -1.30 -12.07
CA VAL A 262 -9.71 -2.45 -11.75
C VAL A 262 -10.92 -2.06 -10.89
N LEU A 263 -10.85 -0.92 -10.18
CA LEU A 263 -11.95 -0.33 -9.42
C LEU A 263 -13.23 -0.11 -10.26
N LYS A 264 -13.10 0.17 -11.56
CA LYS A 264 -14.28 0.34 -12.43
C LYS A 264 -14.96 -0.99 -12.70
N GLU A 265 -14.19 -2.01 -13.06
CA GLU A 265 -14.70 -3.34 -13.37
C GLU A 265 -15.30 -4.01 -12.13
N ILE A 266 -14.59 -4.00 -11.01
CA ILE A 266 -15.09 -4.58 -9.76
C ILE A 266 -16.38 -3.90 -9.29
N ASN A 267 -16.53 -2.59 -9.54
CA ASN A 267 -17.74 -1.87 -9.19
C ASN A 267 -18.96 -2.37 -9.99
N GLU A 268 -18.78 -2.66 -11.28
CA GLU A 268 -19.83 -3.24 -12.12
C GLU A 268 -20.16 -4.68 -11.72
N GLU A 269 -19.16 -5.48 -11.33
CA GLU A 269 -19.41 -6.83 -10.84
C GLU A 269 -20.15 -6.84 -9.50
N ILE A 270 -19.76 -5.99 -8.53
CA ILE A 270 -20.45 -5.88 -7.22
C ILE A 270 -21.94 -5.55 -7.38
N LYS A 271 -22.32 -4.74 -8.39
CA LYS A 271 -23.74 -4.42 -8.65
C LYS A 271 -24.59 -5.65 -8.95
N LYS A 272 -23.99 -6.71 -9.51
CA LYS A 272 -24.67 -7.96 -9.87
C LYS A 272 -24.91 -8.86 -8.65
N TYR A 273 -24.19 -8.64 -7.54
CA TYR A 273 -24.15 -9.56 -6.40
C TYR A 273 -24.49 -8.90 -5.05
N GLY A 274 -25.65 -8.23 -5.01
CA GLY A 274 -26.21 -7.61 -3.78
C GLY A 274 -26.05 -6.09 -3.72
N ASN A 275 -25.17 -5.51 -4.54
CA ASN A 275 -24.98 -4.07 -4.71
C ASN A 275 -24.95 -3.24 -3.40
N PRO A 276 -24.12 -3.60 -2.41
CA PRO A 276 -24.04 -2.89 -1.15
C PRO A 276 -23.65 -1.42 -1.34
N ASN A 277 -24.10 -0.55 -0.43
CA ASN A 277 -23.57 0.80 -0.35
C ASN A 277 -22.12 0.74 0.18
N LEU A 278 -21.15 1.17 -0.65
CA LEU A 278 -19.73 1.11 -0.32
C LEU A 278 -19.14 2.52 -0.35
N PRO A 279 -18.46 2.97 0.72
CA PRO A 279 -18.05 4.37 0.89
C PRO A 279 -17.09 4.85 -0.20
N TRP A 280 -16.28 3.94 -0.75
CA TRP A 280 -15.32 4.28 -1.81
C TRP A 280 -15.97 4.61 -3.16
N ARG A 281 -17.22 4.23 -3.40
CA ARG A 281 -17.90 4.47 -4.70
C ARG A 281 -18.14 5.94 -4.96
N GLU A 282 -18.49 6.70 -3.93
CA GLU A 282 -18.69 8.15 -4.05
C GLU A 282 -17.37 8.86 -4.33
N ILE A 283 -16.32 8.42 -3.63
CA ILE A 283 -14.98 8.98 -3.73
C ILE A 283 -14.36 8.69 -5.09
N LEU A 284 -14.60 7.50 -5.65
CA LEU A 284 -14.10 7.10 -6.98
C LEU A 284 -14.57 8.06 -8.08
N ARG A 285 -15.74 8.67 -7.95
CA ARG A 285 -16.26 9.67 -8.89
C ARG A 285 -15.52 11.01 -8.84
N THR A 286 -14.64 11.20 -7.85
CA THR A 286 -14.03 12.50 -7.54
C THR A 286 -12.52 12.57 -7.79
N ILE A 287 -11.90 11.41 -8.05
CA ILE A 287 -10.48 11.21 -8.37
C ILE A 287 -10.36 10.98 -9.87
#